data_AF-A0A8J3YNC2-F1
#
_entry.id   AF-A0A8J3YNC2-F1
#
_cell.length_a   1.000
_cell.length_b   1.000
_cell.length_c   1.000
_cell.angle_alpha   90.00
_cell.angle_beta   90.00
_cell.angle_gamma   90.00
#
_symmetry.space_group_name_H-M   'P 1'
#
loop_
_entity.id
_entity.type
_entity.pdbx_description
1 polymer ?
#
loop_
_entity_poly.entity_id
_entity_poly.type
_entity_poly.pdbx_seq_one_letter_code
_entity_poly.pdbx_strand_id
1 'polypeptide(L)'
;MDPTEFRRQVVRRLRYGLNVVALERDLVPPEGPFDVALTNGLAAIVAHDHPGKEKDSKGRMLPASALLKILEDAGAPVDFPALREALVDVTQPMRHARADDEFLLPTQRHLRALVDLDSHAALLVLDLARVAGRVETLVMNLYEDAAGEATGIDFMSPEDRLLRPDLEACDECGRMTFWPDGHDEFGGTNSTGRCVACGYERTAEAAEKLALEAEYERYMAKD
;
A
#
# COMPACT_ATOMS: atom_id res chain seq x y z
N MET A 1 -6.14 -10.81 7.91
CA MET A 1 -6.18 -9.32 7.84
C MET A 1 -7.54 -8.90 7.30
N ASP A 2 -8.12 -7.78 7.76
CA ASP A 2 -9.36 -7.25 7.18
C ASP A 2 -9.08 -6.69 5.76
N PRO A 3 -9.84 -7.08 4.71
CA PRO A 3 -9.63 -6.60 3.34
C PRO A 3 -9.70 -5.07 3.19
N THR A 4 -10.45 -4.39 4.06
CA THR A 4 -10.52 -2.92 4.02
C THR A 4 -9.23 -2.29 4.53
N GLU A 5 -8.70 -2.75 5.67
CA GLU A 5 -7.42 -2.28 6.17
C GLU A 5 -6.26 -2.65 5.24
N PHE A 6 -6.28 -3.87 4.65
CA PHE A 6 -5.30 -4.29 3.64
C PHE A 6 -5.21 -3.27 2.48
N ARG A 7 -6.36 -2.98 1.84
CA ARG A 7 -6.41 -2.02 0.72
C ARG A 7 -5.99 -0.62 1.15
N ARG A 8 -6.36 -0.21 2.37
CA ARG A 8 -5.99 1.09 2.91
C ARG A 8 -4.46 1.21 3.06
N GLN A 9 -3.80 0.16 3.54
CA GLN A 9 -2.35 0.15 3.70
C GLN A 9 -1.64 0.25 2.35
N VAL A 10 -2.09 -0.53 1.35
CA VAL A 10 -1.57 -0.45 -0.03
C VAL A 10 -1.72 0.96 -0.61
N VAL A 11 -2.90 1.58 -0.45
CA VAL A 11 -3.17 2.93 -0.96
C VAL A 11 -2.32 4.00 -0.25
N ARG A 12 -2.05 3.84 1.05
CA ARG A 12 -1.14 4.74 1.78
C ARG A 12 0.29 4.64 1.24
N ARG A 13 0.84 3.42 1.09
CA ARG A 13 2.16 3.18 0.49
C ARG A 13 2.26 3.80 -0.90
N LEU A 14 1.25 3.56 -1.75
CA LEU A 14 1.16 4.13 -3.10
C LEU A 14 1.22 5.66 -3.09
N ARG A 15 0.37 6.30 -2.27
CA ARG A 15 0.31 7.77 -2.18
C ARG A 15 1.59 8.36 -1.63
N TYR A 16 2.21 7.71 -0.65
CA TYR A 16 3.52 8.09 -0.16
C TYR A 16 4.56 8.04 -1.29
N GLY A 17 4.75 6.86 -1.90
CA GLY A 17 5.81 6.66 -2.89
C GLY A 17 5.69 7.55 -4.13
N LEU A 18 4.49 7.69 -4.69
CA LEU A 18 4.27 8.54 -5.87
C LEU A 18 4.57 10.01 -5.60
N ASN A 19 4.16 10.53 -4.44
CA ASN A 19 4.36 11.94 -4.12
C ASN A 19 5.82 12.23 -3.73
N VAL A 20 6.51 11.30 -3.06
CA VAL A 20 7.95 11.43 -2.82
C VAL A 20 8.72 11.47 -4.14
N VAL A 21 8.46 10.54 -5.07
CA VAL A 21 9.13 10.53 -6.38
C VAL A 21 8.82 11.77 -7.19
N ALA A 22 7.59 12.30 -7.10
CA ALA A 22 7.22 13.55 -7.76
C ALA A 22 8.01 14.75 -7.22
N LEU A 23 8.27 14.79 -5.90
CA LEU A 23 9.12 15.79 -5.25
C LEU A 23 10.60 15.63 -5.62
N GLU A 24 11.13 14.40 -5.60
CA GLU A 24 12.53 14.11 -5.99
C GLU A 24 12.84 14.55 -7.42
N ARG A 25 11.84 14.49 -8.31
CA ARG A 25 11.95 14.85 -9.73
C ARG A 25 11.52 16.27 -10.05
N ASP A 26 11.14 17.07 -9.05
CA ASP A 26 10.67 18.46 -9.20
C ASP A 26 9.56 18.62 -10.26
N LEU A 27 8.58 17.70 -10.26
CA LEU A 27 7.54 17.64 -11.29
C LEU A 27 6.33 18.54 -11.00
N VAL A 28 6.20 19.03 -9.77
CA VAL A 28 4.99 19.66 -9.22
C VAL A 28 5.37 20.62 -8.08
N PRO A 29 4.57 21.67 -7.84
CA PRO A 29 4.70 22.48 -6.63
C PRO A 29 4.69 21.60 -5.37
N PRO A 30 5.61 21.81 -4.41
CA PRO A 30 5.90 20.81 -3.41
C PRO A 30 4.86 20.72 -2.29
N GLU A 31 4.10 21.78 -2.01
CA GLU A 31 3.20 21.85 -0.86
C GLU A 31 2.08 20.80 -0.89
N GLY A 32 1.51 20.52 -2.06
CA GLY A 32 0.49 19.49 -2.25
C GLY A 32 1.04 18.07 -2.03
N PRO A 33 2.01 17.64 -2.83
CA PRO A 33 2.66 16.34 -2.73
C PRO A 33 3.31 16.09 -1.38
N PHE A 34 3.96 17.09 -0.77
CA PHE A 34 4.63 16.92 0.52
C PHE A 34 3.67 16.48 1.62
N ASP A 35 2.55 17.18 1.87
CA ASP A 35 1.68 16.70 2.95
C ASP A 35 0.93 15.42 2.57
N VAL A 36 0.67 15.17 1.28
CA VAL A 36 0.08 13.89 0.86
C VAL A 36 1.04 12.76 1.18
N ALA A 37 2.32 12.91 0.82
CA ALA A 37 3.35 11.95 1.15
C ALA A 37 3.47 11.79 2.67
N LEU A 38 3.71 12.88 3.39
CA LEU A 38 3.90 12.87 4.85
C LEU A 38 2.71 12.23 5.58
N THR A 39 1.48 12.64 5.26
CA THR A 39 0.29 12.11 5.95
C THR A 39 0.10 10.62 5.68
N ASN A 40 0.26 10.17 4.43
CA ASN A 40 0.07 8.75 4.10
C ASN A 40 1.23 7.89 4.64
N GLY A 41 2.46 8.42 4.61
CA GLY A 41 3.65 7.79 5.17
C GLY A 41 3.49 7.52 6.67
N LEU A 42 3.18 8.58 7.43
CA LEU A 42 2.96 8.48 8.88
C LEU A 42 1.76 7.60 9.22
N ALA A 43 0.66 7.71 8.47
CA ALA A 43 -0.52 6.88 8.72
C ALA A 43 -0.25 5.39 8.49
N ALA A 44 0.58 5.05 7.51
CA ALA A 44 1.00 3.67 7.26
C ALA A 44 1.88 3.13 8.40
N ILE A 45 2.84 3.92 8.88
CA ILE A 45 3.71 3.57 10.01
C ILE A 45 2.88 3.40 11.28
N VAL A 46 2.04 4.38 11.63
CA VAL A 46 1.20 4.31 12.85
C VAL A 46 0.21 3.14 12.78
N ALA A 47 -0.40 2.86 11.63
CA ALA A 47 -1.31 1.72 11.49
C ALA A 47 -0.59 0.37 11.66
N HIS A 48 0.69 0.30 11.28
CA HIS A 48 1.52 -0.89 11.43
C HIS A 48 1.97 -1.09 12.89
N ASP A 49 2.58 -0.07 13.51
CA ASP A 49 3.19 -0.20 14.84
C ASP A 49 2.19 -0.03 15.99
N HIS A 50 1.14 0.76 15.75
CA HIS A 50 0.13 1.13 16.73
C HIS A 50 -1.29 1.03 16.16
N PRO A 51 -1.75 -0.17 15.78
CA PRO A 51 -3.02 -0.35 15.09
C PRO A 51 -4.19 0.35 15.79
N GLY A 52 -4.93 1.17 15.03
CA GLY A 52 -6.09 1.92 15.50
C GLY A 52 -5.76 3.32 16.04
N LYS A 53 -4.50 3.63 16.37
CA LYS A 53 -4.11 4.97 16.84
C LYS A 53 -4.02 5.99 15.71
N GLU A 54 -4.03 5.56 14.45
CA GLU A 54 -4.04 6.45 13.29
C GLU A 54 -5.42 7.10 13.05
N LYS A 55 -6.43 6.75 13.85
CA LYS A 55 -7.81 7.20 13.74
C LYS A 55 -8.25 7.98 14.99
N ASP A 56 -9.14 8.96 14.80
CA ASP A 56 -9.85 9.63 15.88
C ASP A 56 -11.02 8.77 16.43
N SER A 57 -11.71 9.28 17.44
CA SER A 57 -12.87 8.60 18.05
C SER A 57 -14.07 8.42 17.11
N LYS A 58 -14.06 9.08 15.95
CA LYS A 58 -15.07 8.96 14.89
C LYS A 58 -14.59 8.09 13.74
N GLY A 59 -13.43 7.44 13.87
CA GLY A 59 -12.83 6.58 12.85
C GLY A 59 -12.18 7.34 11.69
N ARG A 60 -12.01 8.66 11.78
CA ARG A 60 -11.35 9.47 10.74
C ARG A 60 -9.85 9.44 10.95
N MET A 61 -9.10 9.48 9.86
CA MET A 61 -7.64 9.55 9.92
C MET A 61 -7.18 10.83 10.61
N LEU A 62 -6.19 10.69 11.50
CA LEU A 62 -5.57 11.83 12.17
C LEU A 62 -4.73 12.68 11.19
N PRO A 63 -4.59 14.00 11.44
CA PRO A 63 -3.70 14.85 10.67
C PRO A 63 -2.23 14.49 10.92
N ALA A 64 -1.35 14.85 9.97
CA ALA A 64 0.09 14.58 10.06
C ALA A 64 0.72 15.04 11.39
N SER A 65 0.33 16.21 11.91
CA SER A 65 0.84 16.72 13.19
C SER A 65 0.50 15.80 14.38
N ALA A 66 -0.69 15.20 14.40
CA ALA A 66 -1.08 14.26 15.44
C ALA A 66 -0.39 12.90 15.27
N LEU A 67 -0.20 12.44 14.03
CA LEU A 67 0.55 11.21 13.74
C LEU A 67 2.03 11.34 14.12
N LEU A 68 2.66 12.49 13.82
CA LEU A 68 4.03 12.79 14.25
C LEU A 68 4.16 12.73 15.77
N LYS A 69 3.19 13.27 16.50
CA LYS A 69 3.19 13.22 17.96
C LYS A 69 3.13 11.77 18.47
N ILE A 70 2.28 10.93 17.88
CA ILE A 70 2.18 9.51 18.27
C ILE A 70 3.53 8.80 18.12
N LEU A 71 4.22 9.01 16.99
CA LEU A 71 5.51 8.38 16.72
C LEU A 71 6.64 8.96 17.60
N GLU A 72 6.60 10.26 17.90
CA GLU A 72 7.56 10.90 18.81
C GLU A 72 7.40 10.39 20.24
N ASP A 73 6.16 10.31 20.73
CA ASP A 73 5.84 9.77 22.06
C ASP A 73 6.23 8.28 22.17
N ALA A 74 6.26 7.55 21.04
CA ALA A 74 6.72 6.16 20.96
C ALA A 74 8.24 6.01 20.79
N GLY A 75 8.99 7.11 20.61
CA GLY A 75 10.44 7.08 20.42
C GLY A 75 10.89 6.56 19.05
N ALA A 76 10.05 6.71 18.01
CA ALA A 76 10.42 6.29 16.66
C ALA A 76 11.63 7.10 16.14
N PRO A 77 12.57 6.48 15.40
CA PRO A 77 13.79 7.13 14.93
C PRO A 77 13.54 8.00 13.68
N VAL A 78 12.78 9.08 13.83
CA VAL A 78 12.40 10.01 12.75
C VAL A 78 12.96 11.41 13.04
N ASP A 79 13.34 12.18 12.00
CA ASP A 79 13.70 13.61 12.14
C ASP A 79 12.43 14.46 12.34
N PHE A 80 11.84 14.37 13.54
CA PHE A 80 10.65 15.12 13.92
C PHE A 80 10.81 16.64 13.75
N PRO A 81 11.96 17.26 14.13
CA PRO A 81 12.17 18.68 13.90
C PRO A 81 12.01 19.06 12.43
N ALA A 82 12.67 18.36 11.51
CA ALA A 82 12.60 18.67 10.07
C ALA A 82 11.19 18.49 9.49
N LEU A 83 10.48 17.41 9.88
CA LEU A 83 9.12 17.17 9.40
C LEU A 83 8.11 18.17 9.96
N ARG A 84 8.30 18.66 11.19
CA ARG A 84 7.44 19.70 11.78
C ARG A 84 7.70 21.06 11.17
N GLU A 85 8.95 21.43 10.99
CA GLU A 85 9.33 22.67 10.30
C GLU A 85 8.71 22.70 8.90
N ALA A 86 8.90 21.63 8.12
CA ALA A 86 8.28 21.51 6.79
C ALA A 86 6.75 21.64 6.82
N LEU A 87 6.08 20.98 7.78
CA LEU A 87 4.63 21.00 7.87
C LEU A 87 4.08 22.37 8.31
N VAL A 88 4.63 22.92 9.40
CA VAL A 88 4.07 24.10 10.09
C VAL A 88 4.56 25.40 9.46
N ASP A 89 5.83 25.45 9.10
CA ASP A 89 6.48 26.69 8.69
C ASP A 89 6.56 26.82 7.17
N VAL A 90 6.37 25.73 6.41
CA VAL A 90 6.47 25.75 4.94
C VAL A 90 5.12 25.43 4.27
N THR A 91 4.58 24.22 4.44
CA THR A 91 3.43 23.78 3.62
C THR A 91 2.08 24.29 4.13
N GLN A 92 1.85 24.37 5.44
CA GLN A 92 0.60 24.91 6.00
C GLN A 92 0.36 26.38 5.63
N PRO A 93 1.34 27.30 5.72
CA PRO A 93 1.16 28.68 5.30
C PRO A 93 0.73 28.81 3.84
N MET A 94 1.36 28.04 2.93
CA MET A 94 0.98 28.02 1.52
C MET A 94 -0.44 27.53 1.31
N ARG A 95 -0.82 26.41 1.94
CA ARG A 95 -2.17 25.81 1.81
C ARG A 95 -3.28 26.66 2.37
N HIS A 96 -2.98 27.47 3.38
CA HIS A 96 -3.94 28.35 4.03
C HIS A 96 -3.88 29.79 3.52
N ALA A 97 -3.14 30.04 2.43
CA ALA A 97 -2.93 31.37 1.85
C ALA A 97 -2.50 32.40 2.91
N ARG A 98 -1.61 31.98 3.82
CA ARG A 98 -0.99 32.81 4.87
C ARG A 98 0.46 33.20 4.55
N ALA A 99 1.01 32.64 3.49
CA ALA A 99 2.28 33.11 2.94
C ALA A 99 1.96 34.33 2.07
N ASP A 100 1.91 35.50 2.71
CA ASP A 100 1.37 36.73 2.11
C ASP A 100 2.08 37.15 0.82
N ASP A 101 3.36 36.80 0.63
CA ASP A 101 4.12 36.95 -0.63
C ASP A 101 5.38 36.04 -0.72
N GLU A 102 5.60 35.15 0.26
CA GLU A 102 6.85 34.38 0.37
C GLU A 102 6.70 32.98 -0.24
N PHE A 103 7.50 32.68 -1.26
CA PHE A 103 7.56 31.34 -1.85
C PHE A 103 8.40 30.42 -0.97
N LEU A 104 7.75 29.88 0.07
CA LEU A 104 8.37 28.96 1.02
C LEU A 104 8.50 27.57 0.37
N LEU A 105 9.71 27.04 0.32
CA LEU A 105 9.98 25.73 -0.28
C LEU A 105 10.56 24.76 0.74
N PRO A 106 10.15 23.48 0.72
CA PRO A 106 10.83 22.46 1.49
C PRO A 106 12.31 22.39 1.11
N THR A 107 13.19 22.38 2.11
CA THR A 107 14.62 22.27 1.89
C THR A 107 15.02 20.81 1.60
N GLN A 108 16.27 20.60 1.17
CA GLN A 108 16.83 19.25 1.05
C GLN A 108 16.76 18.45 2.35
N ARG A 109 16.84 19.11 3.51
CA ARG A 109 16.67 18.45 4.81
C ARG A 109 15.25 17.91 4.98
N HIS A 110 14.23 18.69 4.58
CA HIS A 110 12.83 18.28 4.67
C HIS A 110 12.54 17.08 3.75
N LEU A 111 13.05 17.13 2.52
CA LEU A 111 12.91 16.03 1.57
C LEU A 111 13.64 14.77 2.06
N ARG A 112 14.85 14.92 2.62
CA ARG A 112 15.59 13.80 3.20
C ARG A 112 14.84 13.15 4.35
N ALA A 113 14.31 13.94 5.28
CA ALA A 113 13.51 13.44 6.39
C ALA A 113 12.25 12.68 5.91
N LEU A 114 11.62 13.14 4.82
CA LEU A 114 10.47 12.47 4.22
C LEU A 114 10.86 11.15 3.54
N VAL A 115 11.99 11.13 2.82
CA VAL A 115 12.55 9.92 2.18
C VAL A 115 13.00 8.90 3.21
N ASP A 116 13.60 9.34 4.32
CA ASP A 116 14.09 8.44 5.37
C ASP A 116 12.96 7.67 6.07
N LEU A 117 11.71 8.13 5.98
CA LEU A 117 10.54 7.34 6.42
C LEU A 117 10.46 5.98 5.71
N ASP A 118 10.90 5.88 4.44
CA ASP A 118 10.80 4.65 3.66
C ASP A 118 11.66 3.50 4.19
N SER A 119 12.63 3.80 5.07
CA SER A 119 13.39 2.77 5.79
C SER A 119 12.52 1.94 6.75
N HIS A 120 11.29 2.40 7.04
CA HIS A 120 10.33 1.69 7.86
C HIS A 120 9.65 0.55 7.08
N ALA A 121 9.52 -0.63 7.70
CA ALA A 121 8.92 -1.83 7.09
C ALA A 121 7.51 -1.59 6.52
N ALA A 122 6.73 -0.70 7.14
CA ALA A 122 5.39 -0.34 6.69
C ALA A 122 5.35 0.41 5.34
N LEU A 123 6.47 0.91 4.83
CA LEU A 123 6.57 1.74 3.62
C LEU A 123 7.30 1.02 2.50
N LEU A 124 8.64 0.86 2.60
CA LEU A 124 9.51 0.14 1.65
C LEU A 124 8.99 0.17 0.20
N VAL A 125 8.71 1.37 -0.33
CA VAL A 125 8.02 1.56 -1.62
C VAL A 125 8.81 2.44 -2.57
N LEU A 126 9.80 3.21 -2.11
CA LEU A 126 10.45 4.18 -2.99
C LEU A 126 11.23 3.50 -4.12
N ASP A 127 11.86 2.36 -3.88
CA ASP A 127 12.57 1.64 -4.93
C ASP A 127 11.61 1.15 -6.03
N LEU A 128 10.46 0.59 -5.64
CA LEU A 128 9.38 0.24 -6.57
C LEU A 128 8.82 1.46 -7.30
N ALA A 129 8.58 2.56 -6.58
CA ALA A 129 8.00 3.77 -7.16
C ALA A 129 8.95 4.48 -8.14
N ARG A 130 10.26 4.45 -7.89
CA ARG A 130 11.28 5.05 -8.77
C ARG A 130 11.38 4.32 -10.11
N VAL A 131 11.29 2.99 -10.10
CA VAL A 131 11.38 2.16 -11.30
C VAL A 131 10.03 2.00 -12.01
N ALA A 132 8.92 2.22 -11.31
CA ALA A 132 7.60 2.14 -11.92
C ALA A 132 7.44 3.21 -13.02
N GLY A 133 7.44 2.76 -14.27
CA GLY A 133 7.17 3.63 -15.42
C GLY A 133 5.71 4.10 -15.51
N ARG A 134 4.79 3.46 -14.77
CA ARG A 134 3.36 3.75 -14.73
C ARG A 134 2.78 3.50 -13.34
N VAL A 135 1.74 4.25 -12.99
CA VAL A 135 1.03 4.11 -11.70
C VAL A 135 0.40 2.73 -11.57
N GLU A 136 -0.18 2.20 -12.64
CA GLU A 136 -0.81 0.88 -12.66
C GLU A 136 0.17 -0.23 -12.30
N THR A 137 1.41 -0.14 -12.81
CA THR A 137 2.49 -1.09 -12.49
C THR A 137 2.85 -1.02 -11.01
N LEU A 138 2.98 0.18 -10.45
CA LEU A 138 3.26 0.34 -9.02
C LEU A 138 2.12 -0.21 -8.16
N VAL A 139 0.88 0.07 -8.53
CA VAL A 139 -0.30 -0.47 -7.84
C VAL A 139 -0.25 -1.98 -7.83
N MET A 140 0.00 -2.60 -8.98
CA MET A 140 0.04 -4.07 -9.07
C MET A 140 1.12 -4.67 -8.17
N ASN A 141 2.34 -4.15 -8.24
CA ASN A 141 3.46 -4.63 -7.42
C ASN A 141 3.16 -4.48 -5.92
N LEU A 142 2.56 -3.36 -5.50
CA LEU A 142 2.23 -3.15 -4.09
C LEU A 142 1.14 -4.09 -3.58
N TYR A 143 0.18 -4.46 -4.43
CA TYR A 143 -0.86 -5.42 -4.06
C TYR A 143 -0.30 -6.84 -3.93
N GLU A 144 0.59 -7.22 -4.83
CA GLU A 144 1.27 -8.52 -4.81
C GLU A 144 2.19 -8.65 -3.60
N ASP A 145 3.05 -7.66 -3.36
CA ASP A 145 3.95 -7.57 -2.20
C ASP A 145 3.17 -7.63 -0.88
N ALA A 146 2.14 -6.79 -0.71
CA ALA A 146 1.32 -6.81 0.49
C ALA A 146 0.58 -8.15 0.68
N ALA A 147 0.20 -8.83 -0.40
CA ALA A 147 -0.46 -10.13 -0.31
C ALA A 147 0.53 -11.23 0.11
N GLY A 148 1.76 -11.21 -0.40
CA GLY A 148 2.83 -12.11 0.03
C GLY A 148 3.11 -11.98 1.53
N GLU A 149 3.22 -10.75 2.04
CA GLU A 149 3.37 -10.47 3.48
C GLU A 149 2.16 -10.95 4.30
N ALA A 150 0.95 -10.59 3.89
CA ALA A 150 -0.27 -10.86 4.65
C ALA A 150 -0.60 -12.36 4.77
N THR A 151 -0.11 -13.15 3.83
CA THR A 151 -0.33 -14.60 3.76
C THR A 151 0.86 -15.41 4.25
N GLY A 152 2.02 -14.76 4.39
CA GLY A 152 3.25 -15.36 4.89
C GLY A 152 4.08 -16.07 3.83
N ILE A 153 3.69 -16.06 2.54
CA ILE A 153 4.46 -16.69 1.44
C ILE A 153 5.91 -16.20 1.40
N ASP A 154 6.13 -14.92 1.66
CA ASP A 154 7.47 -14.32 1.54
C ASP A 154 8.42 -14.75 2.66
N PHE A 155 7.88 -15.31 3.75
CA PHE A 155 8.65 -15.85 4.87
C PHE A 155 8.76 -17.38 4.85
N MET A 156 8.13 -18.04 3.86
CA MET A 156 8.20 -19.50 3.74
C MET A 156 9.59 -19.96 3.31
N SER A 157 9.99 -21.13 3.79
CA SER A 157 11.18 -21.80 3.26
C SER A 157 10.93 -22.23 1.80
N PRO A 158 11.99 -22.39 0.98
CA PRO A 158 11.83 -22.92 -0.38
C PRO A 158 11.12 -24.28 -0.43
N GLU A 159 11.33 -25.14 0.58
CA GLU A 159 10.67 -26.45 0.67
C GLU A 159 9.17 -26.32 0.94
N ASP A 160 8.77 -25.44 1.86
CA ASP A 160 7.35 -25.18 2.15
C ASP A 160 6.64 -24.53 0.96
N ARG A 161 7.35 -23.68 0.22
CA ARG A 161 6.83 -23.00 -0.98
C ARG A 161 6.54 -23.97 -2.13
N LEU A 162 7.29 -25.07 -2.25
CA LEU A 162 7.00 -26.12 -3.24
C LEU A 162 5.71 -26.90 -2.94
N LEU A 163 5.26 -26.89 -1.68
CA LEU A 163 4.08 -27.62 -1.22
C LEU A 163 2.81 -26.74 -1.18
N ARG A 164 2.93 -25.45 -1.53
CA ARG A 164 1.83 -24.50 -1.54
C ARG A 164 1.66 -23.87 -2.92
N PRO A 165 0.42 -23.68 -3.38
CA PRO A 165 0.16 -22.92 -4.60
C PRO A 165 0.57 -21.45 -4.43
N ASP A 166 1.09 -20.85 -5.49
CA ASP A 166 1.37 -19.41 -5.56
C ASP A 166 0.06 -18.60 -5.46
N LEU A 167 0.19 -17.29 -5.20
CA LEU A 167 -0.94 -16.37 -5.31
C LEU A 167 -1.51 -16.38 -6.73
N GLU A 168 -2.83 -16.26 -6.83
CA GLU A 168 -3.53 -16.16 -8.11
C GLU A 168 -4.14 -14.77 -8.31
N ALA A 169 -4.49 -14.48 -9.57
CA ALA A 169 -5.34 -13.35 -9.88
C ALA A 169 -6.75 -13.60 -9.32
N CYS A 170 -7.25 -12.63 -8.55
CA CYS A 170 -8.62 -12.67 -8.05
C CYS A 170 -9.63 -12.35 -9.16
N ASP A 171 -10.67 -13.15 -9.31
CA ASP A 171 -11.71 -12.96 -10.34
C ASP A 171 -12.46 -11.62 -10.19
N GLU A 172 -12.73 -11.20 -8.96
CA GLU A 172 -13.47 -9.97 -8.68
C GLU A 172 -12.62 -8.70 -8.83
N CYS A 173 -11.36 -8.74 -8.36
CA CYS A 173 -10.55 -7.52 -8.26
C CYS A 173 -9.39 -7.46 -9.25
N GLY A 174 -9.13 -8.55 -9.97
CA GLY A 174 -8.11 -8.68 -11.03
C GLY A 174 -6.66 -8.66 -10.53
N ARG A 175 -6.42 -8.73 -9.22
CA ARG A 175 -5.08 -8.58 -8.62
C ARG A 175 -4.53 -9.91 -8.13
N MET A 176 -3.21 -10.08 -8.20
CA MET A 176 -2.43 -11.21 -7.64
C MET A 176 -2.50 -11.22 -6.11
N THR A 177 -3.67 -11.57 -5.58
CA THR A 177 -4.05 -11.41 -4.17
C THR A 177 -5.01 -12.50 -3.71
N PHE A 178 -5.34 -13.45 -4.60
CA PHE A 178 -6.13 -14.61 -4.25
C PHE A 178 -5.21 -15.65 -3.63
N TRP A 179 -5.53 -16.06 -2.40
CA TRP A 179 -4.80 -17.08 -1.67
C TRP A 179 -5.52 -18.42 -1.80
N PRO A 180 -4.93 -19.39 -2.52
CA PRO A 180 -5.51 -20.71 -2.64
C PRO A 180 -5.33 -21.53 -1.35
N ASP A 181 -6.38 -22.22 -0.91
CA ASP A 181 -6.36 -23.12 0.26
C ASP A 181 -6.74 -24.57 -0.04
N GLY A 182 -7.12 -24.85 -1.30
CA GLY A 182 -7.56 -26.15 -1.77
C GLY A 182 -7.85 -26.12 -3.26
N HIS A 183 -8.47 -27.19 -3.74
CA HIS A 183 -8.87 -27.39 -5.12
C HIS A 183 -10.27 -27.98 -5.16
N ASP A 184 -10.95 -27.82 -6.29
CA ASP A 184 -12.20 -28.54 -6.57
C ASP A 184 -12.03 -30.08 -6.49
N GLU A 185 -13.15 -30.78 -6.37
CA GLU A 185 -13.19 -32.25 -6.26
C GLU A 185 -12.89 -33.00 -7.59
N PHE A 186 -12.77 -32.26 -8.70
CA PHE A 186 -12.64 -32.81 -10.06
C PHE A 186 -11.20 -32.84 -10.59
N GLY A 187 -10.21 -32.66 -9.72
CA GLY A 187 -8.79 -32.81 -10.07
C GLY A 187 -8.03 -31.50 -10.23
N GLY A 188 -8.58 -30.38 -9.75
CA GLY A 188 -7.80 -29.20 -9.40
C GLY A 188 -7.41 -28.29 -10.55
N THR A 189 -8.32 -28.07 -11.50
CA THR A 189 -8.13 -27.03 -12.52
C THR A 189 -8.33 -25.62 -11.98
N ASN A 190 -9.18 -25.44 -10.96
CA ASN A 190 -9.34 -24.18 -10.25
C ASN A 190 -9.17 -24.40 -8.74
N SER A 191 -8.49 -23.46 -8.10
CA SER A 191 -8.32 -23.49 -6.65
C SER A 191 -9.57 -23.02 -5.91
N THR A 192 -9.71 -23.46 -4.66
CA THR A 192 -10.58 -22.81 -3.67
C THR A 192 -9.76 -21.84 -2.83
N GLY A 193 -10.41 -20.87 -2.20
CA GLY A 193 -9.74 -19.98 -1.26
C GLY A 193 -10.35 -18.60 -1.19
N ARG A 194 -9.53 -17.62 -0.82
CA ARG A 194 -10.00 -16.26 -0.53
C ARG A 194 -9.02 -15.19 -1.00
N CYS A 195 -9.56 -14.12 -1.57
CA CYS A 195 -8.80 -12.91 -1.85
C CYS A 195 -8.56 -12.09 -0.57
N VAL A 196 -7.30 -11.82 -0.23
CA VAL A 196 -6.95 -10.98 0.92
C VAL A 196 -7.26 -9.51 0.71
N ALA A 197 -7.38 -9.06 -0.55
CA ALA A 197 -7.61 -7.67 -0.90
C ALA A 197 -9.10 -7.27 -0.93
N CYS A 198 -9.96 -8.06 -1.56
CA CYS A 198 -11.40 -7.75 -1.65
C CYS A 198 -12.28 -8.63 -0.77
N GLY A 199 -11.75 -9.74 -0.25
CA GLY A 199 -12.49 -10.68 0.58
C GLY A 199 -13.34 -11.68 -0.21
N TYR A 200 -13.30 -11.68 -1.55
CA TYR A 200 -13.95 -12.67 -2.40
C TYR A 200 -13.54 -14.09 -2.01
N GLU A 201 -14.52 -14.98 -1.86
CA GLU A 201 -14.32 -16.38 -1.54
C GLU A 201 -14.72 -17.23 -2.75
N ARG A 202 -13.79 -18.06 -3.22
CA ARG A 202 -14.04 -19.03 -4.28
C ARG A 202 -14.29 -20.38 -3.60
N THR A 203 -15.56 -20.75 -3.48
CA THR A 203 -15.99 -22.04 -2.93
C THR A 203 -15.71 -23.17 -3.93
N ALA A 204 -15.80 -24.43 -3.49
CA ALA A 204 -15.67 -25.59 -4.39
C ALA A 204 -16.68 -25.53 -5.55
N GLU A 205 -17.94 -25.17 -5.27
CA GLU A 205 -18.99 -24.98 -6.29
C GLU A 205 -18.64 -23.85 -7.27
N ALA A 206 -18.09 -22.73 -6.78
CA ALA A 206 -17.65 -21.64 -7.64
C ALA A 206 -16.45 -22.05 -8.52
N ALA A 207 -15.49 -22.79 -7.95
CA ALA A 207 -14.33 -23.31 -8.67
C ALA A 207 -14.75 -24.31 -9.77
N GLU A 208 -15.70 -25.20 -9.48
CA GLU A 208 -16.27 -26.14 -10.45
C GLU A 208 -16.97 -25.41 -11.59
N LYS A 209 -17.81 -24.41 -11.28
CA LYS A 209 -18.50 -23.60 -12.29
C LYS A 209 -17.51 -22.89 -13.22
N LEU A 210 -16.46 -22.29 -12.67
CA LEU A 210 -15.38 -21.67 -13.45
C LEU A 210 -14.64 -22.70 -14.31
N ALA A 211 -14.46 -23.93 -13.82
CA ALA A 211 -13.75 -24.97 -14.56
C ALA A 211 -14.57 -25.42 -15.79
N LEU A 212 -15.87 -25.61 -15.61
CA LEU A 212 -16.82 -25.92 -16.67
C LEU A 212 -16.92 -24.80 -17.70
N GLU A 213 -16.98 -23.54 -17.27
CA GLU A 213 -16.99 -22.38 -18.16
C GLU A 213 -15.71 -22.31 -19.00
N ALA A 214 -14.54 -22.49 -18.39
CA ALA A 214 -13.25 -22.50 -19.09
C ALA A 214 -13.07 -23.69 -20.04
N GLU A 215 -13.65 -24.86 -19.75
CA GLU A 215 -13.68 -25.99 -20.67
C GLU A 215 -14.59 -25.71 -21.87
N TYR A 216 -15.76 -25.13 -21.63
CA TYR A 216 -16.69 -24.74 -22.68
C TYR A 216 -16.08 -23.70 -23.63
N GLU A 217 -15.42 -22.66 -23.11
CA GLU A 217 -14.72 -21.66 -23.92
C GLU A 217 -13.60 -22.30 -24.78
N ARG A 218 -12.83 -23.24 -24.21
CA ARG A 218 -11.80 -23.99 -24.95
C ARG A 218 -12.38 -24.86 -26.06
N TYR A 219 -13.56 -25.43 -25.86
CA TYR A 219 -14.26 -26.20 -26.89
C TYR A 219 -14.73 -25.27 -28.02
N MET A 220 -15.38 -24.16 -27.68
CA MET A 220 -15.90 -23.20 -28.66
C MET A 220 -14.82 -22.48 -29.46
N ALA A 221 -13.62 -22.30 -28.90
CA ALA A 221 -12.49 -21.67 -29.60
C ALA A 221 -11.75 -22.59 -30.58
N LYS A 222 -12.06 -23.89 -30.60
CA LYS A 222 -11.49 -24.87 -31.54
C LYS A 222 -12.31 -25.03 -32.82
N ASP A 223 -13.53 -24.49 -32.86
CA ASP A 223 -14.39 -24.39 -34.04
C ASP A 223 -14.17 -23.05 -34.79
#